data_AF-A0A3C0U515-F1
#
_entry.id   AF-A0A3C0U515-F1
#
_cell.length_a   1.000
_cell.length_b   1.000
_cell.length_c   1.000
_cell.angle_alpha   90.00
_cell.angle_beta   90.00
_cell.angle_gamma   90.00
#
_symmetry.space_group_name_H-M   'P 1'
#
loop_
_entity.id
_entity.type
_entity.pdbx_description
1 polymer ?
#
loop_
_entity_poly.entity_id
_entity_poly.type
_entity_poly.pdbx_seq_one_letter_code
_entity_poly.pdbx_strand_id
1 'polypeptide(L)'
;MVSIFLLVLLLFFILCGAPIGFTLILIPFFYILITDAVPLVLIPSQMFNAIDSVPLTAIAFFMLTGELMTSATITDRLVALSRALIGRMRGGLAQVNVLVSMFFAGMNG
;
A
#
# COMPACT_ATOMS: atom_id res chain seq x y z
N MET A 1 6.60 -7.64 -29.37
CA MET A 1 5.53 -8.64 -29.58
C MET A 1 5.22 -9.41 -28.30
N VAL A 2 6.23 -9.99 -27.63
CA VAL A 2 6.08 -10.69 -26.34
C VAL A 2 5.40 -9.84 -25.26
N SER A 3 5.79 -8.56 -25.10
CA SER A 3 5.21 -7.68 -24.08
C SER A 3 3.70 -7.48 -24.25
N ILE A 4 3.22 -7.45 -25.50
CA ILE A 4 1.79 -7.34 -25.81
C ILE A 4 1.07 -8.64 -25.44
N PHE A 5 1.68 -9.79 -25.73
CA PHE A 5 1.13 -11.09 -25.35
C PHE A 5 0.99 -11.23 -23.82
N LEU A 6 2.02 -10.85 -23.05
CA LEU A 6 1.97 -10.89 -21.58
C LEU A 6 0.90 -9.94 -21.02
N LEU A 7 0.72 -8.77 -21.62
CA LEU A 7 -0.30 -7.80 -21.22
C LEU A 7 -1.73 -8.32 -21.47
N VAL A 8 -1.95 -8.96 -22.63
CA VAL A 8 -3.24 -9.61 -22.94
C VAL A 8 -3.54 -10.75 -21.97
N LEU A 9 -2.53 -11.57 -21.65
CA LEU A 9 -2.66 -12.66 -20.69
C LEU A 9 -2.99 -12.13 -19.28
N LEU A 10 -2.34 -11.05 -18.85
CA LEU A 10 -2.61 -10.41 -17.57
C LEU A 10 -4.05 -9.87 -17.49
N LEU A 11 -4.50 -9.13 -18.51
CA LEU A 11 -5.87 -8.64 -18.57
C LEU A 11 -6.89 -9.77 -18.56
N PHE A 12 -6.63 -10.87 -19.27
CA PHE A 12 -7.50 -12.04 -19.27
C PHE A 12 -7.68 -12.64 -17.87
N PHE A 13 -6.58 -12.88 -17.13
CA PHE A 13 -6.65 -13.41 -15.77
C PHE A 13 -7.37 -12.48 -14.79
N ILE A 14 -7.16 -11.16 -14.93
CA ILE A 14 -7.87 -10.15 -14.12
C ILE A 14 -9.37 -10.18 -14.41
N LEU A 15 -9.77 -10.27 -15.67
CA LEU A 15 -11.19 -10.35 -16.07
C LEU A 15 -11.86 -11.65 -15.61
N CYS A 16 -11.11 -12.74 -15.51
CA CYS A 16 -11.58 -14.00 -14.91
C CYS A 16 -11.68 -13.95 -13.37
N GLY A 17 -11.34 -12.82 -12.74
CA GLY A 17 -11.42 -12.64 -11.28
C GLY A 17 -10.25 -13.26 -10.51
N ALA A 18 -9.13 -13.57 -11.17
CA ALA A 18 -7.95 -14.06 -10.48
C ALA A 18 -7.36 -12.96 -9.57
N PRO A 19 -6.85 -13.30 -8.38
CA PRO A 19 -6.21 -12.29 -7.53
C PRO A 19 -4.93 -11.76 -8.20
N ILE A 20 -4.88 -10.44 -8.39
CA ILE A 20 -3.86 -9.73 -9.18
C ILE A 20 -2.43 -10.10 -8.74
N GLY A 21 -2.21 -10.27 -7.43
CA GLY A 21 -0.89 -10.65 -6.89
C GLY A 21 -0.37 -11.97 -7.45
N PHE A 22 -1.22 -13.01 -7.56
CA PHE A 22 -0.81 -14.29 -8.14
C PHE A 22 -0.55 -14.19 -9.63
N THR A 23 -1.37 -13.42 -10.34
CA THR A 23 -1.22 -13.18 -11.78
C THR A 23 0.13 -12.50 -12.09
N LEU A 24 0.54 -11.53 -11.29
CA LEU A 24 1.82 -10.83 -11.45
C LEU A 24 3.04 -11.72 -11.18
N ILE A 25 2.90 -12.79 -10.39
CA ILE A 25 3.98 -13.75 -10.13
C ILE A 25 4.02 -14.82 -11.23
N LEU A 26 2.87 -15.43 -11.54
CA LEU A 26 2.78 -16.60 -12.42
C LEU A 26 3.12 -16.28 -13.87
N ILE A 27 2.64 -15.15 -14.41
CA ILE A 27 2.85 -14.79 -15.81
C ILE A 27 4.34 -14.66 -16.16
N PRO A 28 5.15 -13.83 -15.46
CA PRO A 28 6.58 -13.75 -15.74
C PRO A 28 7.33 -15.03 -15.38
N PHE A 29 6.88 -15.78 -14.36
CA PHE A 29 7.47 -17.07 -14.01
C PHE A 29 7.40 -18.07 -15.17
N PHE A 30 6.21 -18.29 -15.73
CA PHE A 30 6.04 -19.19 -16.89
C PHE A 30 6.76 -18.67 -18.14
N TYR A 31 6.77 -17.36 -18.35
CA TYR A 31 7.48 -16.75 -19.47
C TYR A 31 8.99 -17.04 -19.41
N ILE A 32 9.62 -16.87 -18.24
CA ILE A 32 11.04 -17.15 -18.03
C ILE A 32 11.33 -18.64 -18.20
N LEU A 33 10.46 -19.51 -17.67
CA LEU A 33 10.60 -20.96 -17.74
C LEU A 33 10.58 -21.50 -19.19
N ILE A 34 9.78 -20.90 -20.07
CA ILE A 34 9.64 -21.35 -21.47
C ILE A 34 10.72 -20.74 -22.38
N THR A 35 11.16 -19.51 -22.08
CA THR A 35 12.02 -18.73 -22.97
C THR A 35 13.51 -18.78 -22.58
N ASP A 36 13.82 -19.23 -21.35
CA ASP A 36 15.17 -19.12 -20.75
C ASP A 36 15.77 -17.70 -20.85
N ALA A 37 14.89 -16.70 -20.82
CA ALA A 37 15.26 -15.30 -21.07
C ALA A 37 16.20 -14.72 -20.00
N VAL A 38 16.15 -15.26 -18.78
CA VAL A 38 17.02 -14.92 -17.64
C VAL A 38 17.19 -16.16 -16.75
N PRO A 39 18.31 -16.27 -16.01
CA PRO A 39 18.50 -17.37 -15.08
C PRO A 39 17.35 -17.46 -14.08
N LEU A 40 16.78 -18.66 -13.89
CA LEU A 40 15.68 -18.91 -12.94
C LEU A 40 16.01 -18.47 -11.50
N VAL A 41 17.29 -18.45 -11.13
CA VAL A 41 17.78 -17.95 -9.83
C VAL A 41 17.47 -16.47 -9.59
N LEU A 42 17.23 -15.69 -10.65
CA LEU A 42 16.91 -14.26 -10.56
C LEU A 42 15.50 -14.00 -10.02
N ILE A 43 14.60 -15.00 -10.10
CA ILE A 43 13.22 -14.89 -9.61
C ILE A 43 13.19 -14.73 -8.08
N PRO A 44 13.75 -15.65 -7.28
CA PRO A 44 13.76 -15.50 -5.82
C PRO A 44 14.55 -14.27 -5.38
N SER A 45 15.65 -13.89 -6.04
CA SER A 45 16.40 -12.68 -5.67
C SER A 45 15.60 -11.40 -5.88
N GLN A 46 14.85 -11.29 -6.99
CA GLN A 46 13.94 -10.17 -7.21
C GLN A 46 12.78 -10.13 -6.22
N MET A 47 12.26 -11.30 -5.82
CA MET A 47 11.25 -11.39 -4.77
C MET A 47 11.78 -10.90 -3.41
N PHE A 48 13.01 -11.28 -3.04
CA PHE A 48 13.65 -10.78 -1.82
C PHE A 48 13.92 -9.27 -1.86
N ASN A 49 14.41 -8.74 -2.99
CA ASN A 49 14.58 -7.30 -3.17
C ASN A 49 13.27 -6.52 -3.07
N ALA A 50 12.14 -7.11 -3.50
CA ALA A 50 10.82 -6.48 -3.35
C ALA A 50 10.37 -6.40 -1.88
N ILE A 51 10.76 -7.38 -1.05
CA ILE A 51 10.49 -7.40 0.38
C ILE A 51 11.41 -6.41 1.11
N ASP A 52 12.67 -6.30 0.70
CA ASP A 52 13.64 -5.32 1.20
C ASP A 52 13.38 -3.91 0.61
N SER A 53 12.13 -3.46 0.69
CA SER A 53 11.70 -2.18 0.15
C SER A 53 11.35 -1.21 1.27
N VAL A 54 11.77 0.05 1.08
CA VAL A 54 11.48 1.18 1.98
C VAL A 54 10.00 1.24 2.41
N PRO A 55 9.00 0.96 1.54
CA PRO A 55 7.59 0.97 1.94
C PRO A 55 7.24 -0.05 3.04
N LEU A 56 7.82 -1.25 3.03
CA LEU A 56 7.48 -2.28 4.01
C LEU A 56 7.96 -1.89 5.41
N THR A 57 9.17 -1.35 5.49
CA THR A 57 9.75 -0.78 6.71
C THR A 57 8.99 0.48 7.15
N ALA A 58 8.57 1.33 6.21
CA ALA A 58 7.75 2.51 6.48
C ALA A 58 6.40 2.13 7.11
N ILE A 59 5.73 1.07 6.63
CA ILE A 59 4.48 0.57 7.24
C ILE A 59 4.71 0.19 8.70
N ALA A 60 5.79 -0.53 9.02
CA ALA A 60 6.12 -0.90 10.39
C ALA A 60 6.35 0.32 11.29
N PHE A 61 7.11 1.31 10.81
CA PHE A 61 7.34 2.55 11.55
C PHE A 61 6.10 3.44 11.68
N PHE A 62 5.21 3.47 10.69
CA PHE A 62 3.92 4.16 10.80
C PHE A 62 3.01 3.49 11.80
N MET A 63 2.99 2.15 11.85
CA MET A 63 2.25 1.41 12.86
C MET A 63 2.78 1.70 14.27
N LEU A 64 4.10 1.70 14.46
CA LEU A 64 4.74 2.06 15.73
C LEU A 64 4.41 3.51 16.13
N THR A 65 4.54 4.46 15.20
CA THR A 65 4.23 5.87 15.44
C THR A 65 2.77 6.07 15.81
N GLY A 66 1.85 5.39 15.12
CA GLY A 66 0.42 5.42 15.44
C GLY A 66 0.12 4.93 16.85
N GLU A 67 0.78 3.85 17.28
CA GLU A 67 0.62 3.31 18.63
C GLU A 67 1.24 4.22 19.71
N LEU A 68 2.40 4.81 19.42
CA LEU A 68 3.03 5.81 20.28
C LEU A 68 2.16 7.07 20.44
N MET A 69 1.58 7.57 19.35
CA MET A 69 0.69 8.74 19.37
C MET A 69 -0.57 8.46 20.20
N THR A 70 -1.13 7.26 20.09
CA THR A 70 -2.28 6.83 20.87
C THR A 70 -1.92 6.71 22.35
N SER A 71 -0.81 6.03 22.66
CA SER A 71 -0.31 5.87 24.04
C SER A 71 0.04 7.20 24.71
N ALA A 72 0.57 8.17 23.94
CA ALA A 72 0.92 9.50 24.42
C ALA A 72 -0.26 10.50 24.43
N THR A 73 -1.49 10.07 24.14
CA THR A 73 -2.71 10.91 24.05
C THR A 73 -2.63 12.02 22.97
N ILE A 74 -1.70 11.91 22.03
CA ILE A 74 -1.53 12.88 20.93
C ILE A 74 -2.76 12.83 20.02
N THR A 75 -3.25 11.63 19.70
CA THR A 75 -4.47 11.41 18.93
C THR A 75 -5.67 12.14 19.55
N ASP A 76 -5.89 11.98 20.85
CA ASP A 76 -7.01 12.63 21.56
C ASP A 76 -6.91 14.16 21.53
N ARG A 77 -5.69 14.69 21.70
CA ARG A 77 -5.42 16.13 21.63
C ARG A 77 -5.70 16.68 20.23
N LEU A 78 -5.34 15.95 19.17
CA LEU A 78 -5.63 16.32 17.78
C LEU A 78 -7.14 16.31 17.49
N VAL A 79 -7.86 15.32 18.01
CA VAL A 79 -9.33 15.24 17.88
C VAL A 79 -9.99 16.42 18.62
N ALA A 80 -9.55 16.73 19.84
CA ALA A 80 -10.07 17.85 20.62
C ALA A 80 -9.81 19.20 19.93
N LEU A 81 -8.59 19.40 19.39
CA LEU A 81 -8.24 20.58 18.59
C LEU A 81 -9.14 20.71 17.37
N SER A 82 -9.29 19.64 16.60
CA SER A 82 -10.12 19.63 15.39
C SER A 82 -11.58 19.93 15.72
N ARG A 83 -12.10 19.36 16.82
CA ARG A 83 -13.45 19.64 17.32
C ARG A 83 -13.62 21.10 17.76
N ALA A 84 -12.61 21.71 18.36
CA ALA A 84 -12.64 23.13 18.72
C ALA A 84 -12.64 24.07 17.49
N LEU A 85 -11.90 23.70 16.44
CA LEU A 85 -11.80 24.49 15.19
C LEU A 85 -13.11 24.46 14.39
N ILE A 86 -13.64 23.27 14.11
CA ILE A 86 -14.71 23.08 13.10
C ILE A 86 -15.92 22.26 13.60
N GLY A 87 -15.91 21.77 14.84
CA GLY A 87 -16.94 20.86 15.36
C GLY A 87 -18.34 21.47 15.52
N ARG A 88 -18.47 22.81 15.46
CA ARG A 88 -19.75 23.54 15.53
C ARG A 88 -20.50 23.63 14.20
N MET A 89 -19.91 23.16 13.10
CA MET A 89 -20.56 23.16 11.78
C MET A 89 -21.55 21.99 11.63
N ARG A 90 -22.51 22.13 10.70
CA ARG A 90 -23.41 21.01 10.33
C ARG A 90 -22.57 19.85 9.78
N GLY A 91 -22.79 18.63 10.29
CA GLY A 91 -21.91 17.50 10.00
C GLY A 91 -20.55 17.54 10.72
N GLY A 92 -20.46 18.30 11.83
CA GLY A 92 -19.20 18.59 12.52
C GLY A 92 -18.33 17.38 12.86
N LEU A 93 -18.91 16.22 13.20
CA LEU A 93 -18.14 14.99 13.43
C LEU A 93 -17.43 14.48 12.16
N ALA A 94 -18.09 14.54 11.00
CA ALA A 94 -17.49 14.14 9.73
C ALA A 94 -16.35 15.09 9.35
N GLN A 95 -16.56 16.40 9.54
CA GLN A 95 -15.55 17.42 9.26
C GLN A 95 -14.33 17.28 10.19
N VAL A 96 -14.56 17.01 11.48
CA VAL A 96 -13.50 16.70 12.44
C VAL A 96 -12.71 15.47 12.03
N ASN A 97 -13.36 14.40 11.56
CA ASN A 97 -12.67 13.21 11.08
C ASN A 97 -11.75 13.54 9.89
N VAL A 98 -12.25 14.28 8.90
CA VAL A 98 -11.45 14.68 7.73
C VAL A 98 -10.23 15.51 8.13
N LEU A 99 -10.41 16.49 9.04
CA LEU A 99 -9.31 17.34 9.49
C LEU A 99 -8.26 16.57 10.30
N VAL A 100 -8.69 15.67 11.18
CA VAL A 100 -7.80 14.76 11.91
C VAL A 100 -7.02 13.85 10.95
N SER A 101 -7.70 13.27 9.95
CA SER A 101 -7.02 12.48 8.92
C SER A 101 -6.02 13.31 8.10
N MET A 102 -6.32 14.58 7.81
CA MET A 102 -5.39 15.48 7.12
C MET A 102 -4.14 15.77 7.97
N PHE A 103 -4.29 15.98 9.27
CA PHE A 103 -3.14 16.09 10.18
C PHE A 103 -2.31 14.80 10.23
N PHE A 104 -2.95 13.64 10.34
CA PHE A 104 -2.24 12.36 10.28
C PHE A 104 -1.53 12.12 8.95
N ALA A 105 -2.14 12.50 7.82
CA ALA A 105 -1.49 12.40 6.51
C ALA A 105 -0.28 13.33 6.39
N GLY A 106 -0.36 14.56 6.94
CA GLY A 106 0.76 15.51 6.94
C GLY A 106 1.93 15.11 7.85
N MET A 107 1.70 14.27 8.86
CA MET A 107 2.76 13.76 9.74
C MET A 107 3.44 12.51 9.20
N ASN A 108 2.76 11.73 8.35
CA ASN A 108 3.22 10.46 7.81
C ASN A 108 3.78 10.58 6.37
N GLY A 109 4.51 11.67 6.11
CA GLY A 109 5.18 11.92 4.83
C GLY A 109 6.46 11.12 4.65
#